data_AF-F5CNJ9-F1
#
_entry.id   AF-F5CNJ9-F1
#
_cell.length_a   1.000
_cell.length_b   1.000
_cell.length_c   1.000
_cell.angle_alpha   90.00
_cell.angle_beta   90.00
_cell.angle_gamma   90.00
#
_symmetry.space_group_name_H-M   'P 1'
#
loop_
_entity.id
_entity.type
_entity.pdbx_description
1 polymer ?
#
loop_
_entity_poly.entity_id
_entity_poly.type
_entity_poly.pdbx_seq_one_letter_code
_entity_poly.pdbx_strand_id
1 'polypeptide(L)' 'DAFGFYGLLFAMFSNVCLGSSVWGHHMFTVGLDGKTAVFFSSVTKINGVPTGNKVFTWLYMLGNSSVNASDPVLWW' A
#
# COMPACT_ATOMS: atom_id res chain seq x y z
N ASP A 1 18.29 8.00 11.70
CA ASP A 1 17.05 8.17 10.90
C ASP A 1 16.61 6.85 10.31
N ALA A 2 15.33 6.51 10.43
CA ALA A 2 14.77 5.40 9.66
C ALA A 2 14.82 5.82 8.18
N PHE A 3 15.55 5.05 7.36
CA PHE A 3 15.53 5.23 5.91
C PHE A 3 14.08 5.28 5.44
N GLY A 4 13.73 6.32 4.67
CA GLY A 4 12.39 6.46 4.12
C GLY A 4 11.31 6.93 5.11
N PHE A 5 11.62 7.53 6.25
CA PHE A 5 10.62 8.08 7.19
C PHE A 5 9.54 8.94 6.50
N TYR A 6 9.95 9.95 5.73
CA TYR A 6 9.00 10.78 4.97
C TYR A 6 8.24 9.96 3.93
N GLY A 7 8.89 9.01 3.25
CA GLY A 7 8.23 8.12 2.30
C GLY A 7 7.15 7.27 2.97
N LEU A 8 7.42 6.73 4.17
CA LEU A 8 6.47 5.95 4.95
C LEU A 8 5.29 6.82 5.42
N LEU A 9 5.57 8.05 5.85
CA LEU A 9 4.56 9.02 6.28
C LEU A 9 3.62 9.40 5.12
N PHE A 10 4.18 9.73 3.95
CA PHE A 10 3.38 10.02 2.76
C PHE A 10 2.64 8.78 2.25
N ALA A 11 3.22 7.59 2.36
CA ALA A 11 2.54 6.34 2.01
C ALA A 11 1.34 6.05 2.92
N MET A 12 1.48 6.27 4.23
CA MET A 12 0.36 6.09 5.17
C MET A 12 -0.75 7.12 4.93
N PHE A 13 -0.40 8.39 4.70
CA PHE A 13 -1.39 9.42 4.37
C PHE A 13 -2.10 9.12 3.04
N SER A 14 -1.34 8.73 2.02
CA SER A 14 -1.88 8.35 0.71
C SER A 14 -2.86 7.19 0.80
N ASN A 15 -2.55 6.14 1.58
CA ASN A 15 -3.47 5.02 1.78
C ASN A 15 -4.80 5.45 2.44
N VAL A 16 -4.76 6.38 3.39
CA VAL A 16 -5.98 6.90 4.03
C VAL A 16 -6.83 7.68 3.02
N CYS A 17 -6.21 8.57 2.23
CA CYS A 17 -6.91 9.37 1.25
C CYS A 17 -7.45 8.53 0.07
N LEU A 18 -6.66 7.61 -0.46
CA LEU A 18 -7.06 6.77 -1.60
C LEU A 18 -8.02 5.64 -1.17
N GLY A 19 -7.91 5.16 0.07
CA GLY A 19 -8.76 4.10 0.62
C GLY A 19 -10.25 4.44 0.63
N SER A 20 -10.61 5.71 0.82
CA SER A 20 -12.02 6.15 0.73
C SER A 20 -12.56 6.12 -0.70
N SER A 21 -11.69 6.09 -1.71
CA SER A 21 -12.02 6.24 -3.13
C SER A 21 -12.02 4.92 -3.91
N VAL A 22 -11.83 3.77 -3.25
CA VAL A 22 -11.73 2.45 -3.93
C VAL A 22 -12.92 1.52 -3.71
N TRP A 23 -13.89 1.86 -2.85
CA TRP A 23 -14.99 0.94 -2.50
C TRP A 23 -15.71 0.32 -3.72
N GLY A 24 -15.83 1.10 -4.81
CA GLY A 24 -16.48 0.69 -6.05
C GLY A 24 -15.86 -0.55 -6.71
N HIS A 25 -14.63 -0.93 -6.35
CA HIS A 25 -13.99 -2.15 -6.84
C HIS A 25 -14.69 -3.45 -6.40
N HIS A 26 -15.49 -3.42 -5.34
CA HIS A 26 -16.33 -4.55 -4.92
C HIS A 26 -17.63 -4.64 -5.71
N MET A 27 -17.95 -3.61 -6.51
CA MET A 27 -19.24 -3.46 -7.19
C MET A 27 -19.11 -3.62 -8.72
N PHE A 28 -17.99 -4.12 -9.25
CA PHE A 28 -17.77 -4.16 -10.71
C PHE A 28 -18.82 -4.97 -11.49
N THR A 29 -19.54 -5.90 -10.85
CA THR A 29 -20.55 -6.75 -11.50
C THR A 29 -21.99 -6.25 -11.35
N VAL A 30 -22.23 -5.15 -10.64
CA VAL A 30 -23.60 -4.63 -10.39
C VAL A 30 -24.17 -3.80 -11.54
N GLY A 31 -23.45 -3.68 -12.66
CA GLY A 31 -23.87 -2.88 -13.83
C GLY A 31 -23.37 -1.43 -13.81
N LEU A 32 -22.20 -1.17 -13.21
CA LEU A 32 -21.52 0.12 -13.22
C LEU A 32 -21.17 0.57 -14.66
N ASP A 33 -21.27 1.86 -14.98
CA ASP A 33 -20.87 2.34 -16.30
C ASP A 33 -19.35 2.17 -16.53
N GLY A 34 -18.96 2.04 -17.81
CA GLY A 34 -17.58 1.74 -18.17
C GLY A 34 -16.55 2.79 -17.71
N LYS A 35 -16.92 4.08 -17.64
CA LYS A 35 -15.99 5.13 -17.21
C LYS A 35 -15.77 5.06 -15.71
N THR A 36 -16.83 4.83 -14.94
CA THR A 36 -16.75 4.68 -13.49
C THR A 36 -16.01 3.39 -13.11
N ALA A 37 -16.18 2.30 -13.86
CA ALA A 37 -15.42 1.07 -13.66
C ALA A 37 -13.92 1.27 -13.88
N VAL A 38 -13.55 1.95 -14.97
CA VAL A 38 -12.14 2.28 -15.27
C VAL A 38 -11.57 3.21 -14.20
N PHE A 39 -12.33 4.18 -13.70
CA PHE A 39 -11.92 5.05 -12.61
C PHE A 39 -11.57 4.24 -11.35
N PHE A 40 -12.51 3.46 -10.80
CA PHE A 40 -12.26 2.68 -9.58
C PHE A 40 -11.15 1.63 -9.77
N SER A 41 -11.06 1.01 -10.96
CA SER A 41 -9.96 0.10 -11.28
C SER A 41 -8.61 0.81 -11.26
N SER A 42 -8.53 2.02 -11.81
CA SER A 42 -7.31 2.82 -11.85
C SER A 42 -6.89 3.30 -10.46
N VAL A 43 -7.83 3.82 -9.65
CA VAL A 43 -7.55 4.27 -8.29
C VAL A 43 -7.06 3.11 -7.41
N THR A 44 -7.66 1.92 -7.55
CA THR A 44 -7.22 0.72 -6.82
C THR A 44 -5.79 0.33 -7.17
N LYS A 45 -5.42 0.41 -8.46
CA LYS A 45 -4.03 0.16 -8.90
C LYS A 45 -3.06 1.21 -8.35
N ILE A 46 -3.44 2.48 -8.34
CA ILE A 46 -2.61 3.57 -7.80
C ILE A 46 -2.30 3.37 -6.31
N ASN A 47 -3.24 2.84 -5.53
CA ASN A 47 -3.02 2.48 -4.12
C ASN A 47 -1.91 1.42 -3.91
N GLY A 48 -1.53 0.68 -4.96
CA GLY A 48 -0.38 -0.23 -4.95
C GLY A 48 0.96 0.49 -4.76
N VAL A 49 1.10 1.75 -5.19
CA VAL A 49 2.34 2.53 -5.08
C VAL A 49 2.74 2.82 -3.62
N PRO A 50 1.92 3.48 -2.79
CA PRO A 50 2.25 3.72 -1.38
C PRO A 50 2.42 2.42 -0.59
N THR A 51 1.64 1.39 -0.91
CA THR A 51 1.78 0.05 -0.30
C THR A 51 3.13 -0.58 -0.64
N GLY A 52 3.55 -0.52 -1.91
CA GLY A 52 4.86 -0.98 -2.36
C GLY A 52 6.00 -0.23 -1.67
N ASN A 53 5.90 1.09 -1.52
CA ASN A 53 6.89 1.88 -0.80
C ASN A 53 7.10 1.38 0.65
N LYS A 54 6.02 1.05 1.37
CA LYS A 54 6.12 0.48 2.73
C LYS A 54 6.87 -0.85 2.72
N VAL A 55 6.55 -1.75 1.80
CA VAL A 55 7.19 -3.07 1.69
C VAL A 55 8.69 -2.93 1.40
N PHE A 56 9.08 -2.11 0.43
CA PHE A 56 10.50 -1.89 0.12
C PHE A 56 11.26 -1.26 1.29
N THR A 57 10.63 -0.35 2.03
CA THR A 57 11.23 0.25 3.22
C THR A 57 11.45 -0.81 4.32
N TRP A 58 10.50 -1.72 4.55
CA TRP A 58 10.67 -2.84 5.49
C TRP A 58 11.76 -3.81 5.05
N LEU A 59 11.80 -4.20 3.79
CA LEU A 59 12.85 -5.06 3.24
C LEU A 59 14.23 -4.44 3.41
N TYR A 60 14.36 -3.13 3.15
CA TYR A 60 15.61 -2.41 3.35
C TYR A 60 16.03 -2.39 4.84
N MET A 61 15.09 -2.13 5.75
CA MET A 61 15.37 -2.14 7.20
C MET A 61 15.79 -3.54 7.68
N LEU A 62 15.08 -4.59 7.26
CA LEU A 62 15.41 -5.97 7.61
C LEU A 62 16.78 -6.39 7.07
N GLY A 63 17.08 -6.07 5.81
CA GLY A 63 18.36 -6.41 5.18
C GLY A 63 19.58 -5.71 5.79
N ASN A 64 19.38 -4.59 6.50
CA ASN A 64 20.44 -3.87 7.21
C ASN A 64 20.44 -4.14 8.72
N SER A 65 19.54 -4.99 9.21
CA SER A 65 19.41 -5.32 10.63
C SER A 65 20.00 -6.70 10.96
N SER A 66 20.54 -6.86 12.17
CA SER A 66 20.96 -8.17 12.69
C SER A 66 19.76 -8.86 13.33
N VAL A 67 19.02 -9.64 12.56
CA VAL A 67 17.81 -10.35 13.01
C VAL A 67 18.04 -11.86 13.10
N ASN A 68 17.52 -12.49 14.15
CA ASN A 68 17.53 -13.94 14.34
C ASN A 68 16.19 -14.56 13.94
N ALA A 69 16.18 -15.85 13.58
CA ALA A 69 14.96 -16.58 13.20
C ALA A 69 13.87 -16.60 14.31
N SER A 70 14.27 -16.44 15.57
CA SER A 70 13.35 -16.32 16.71
C SER A 70 12.71 -14.94 16.85
N ASP A 71 13.20 -13.93 16.14
CA ASP A 71 12.75 -12.56 16.30
C ASP A 71 11.33 -12.41 15.71
N PRO A 72 10.37 -11.82 16.46
CA PRO A 72 8.98 -11.66 16.01
C PRO A 72 8.85 -10.91 14.67
N VAL A 73 9.85 -10.08 14.36
CA VAL A 73 9.99 -9.28 13.14
C VAL A 73 9.96 -10.11 11.84
N LEU A 74 10.35 -11.39 11.89
CA LEU A 74 10.36 -12.27 10.72
C LEU A 74 9.04 -12.99 10.49
N TRP A 75 8.17 -13.02 11.50
CA TRP A 75 6.89 -13.75 11.49
C TRP A 75 5.68 -12.83 11.31
N TRP A 76 5.88 -11.52 11.34
CA TRP A 76 4.82 -10.55 11.01
C TRP A 76 4.34 -10.72 9.58
#